data_AF-C5T4Q8-F1
#
_entry.id   AF-C5T4Q8-F1
#
_cell.length_a   1.000
_cell.length_b   1.000
_cell.length_c   1.000
_cell.angle_alpha   90.00
_cell.angle_beta   90.00
_cell.angle_gamma   90.00
#
_symmetry.space_group_name_H-M   'P 1'
#
loop_
_entity.id
_entity.type
_entity.pdbx_description
1 polymer ?
#
loop_
_entity_poly.entity_id
_entity_poly.type
_entity_poly.pdbx_seq_one_letter_code
_entity_poly.pdbx_strand_id
1 'polypeptide(L)'
;MTVLAGFAAATASGFLIPFALIAVWQRSALKEAGAILIALALIGASAGTAGGMSRVGAIGSIVPAFLGLLGGLSLYLFGLDRSKGLIASFGAAAVSLALIVSYSLGAKQRNVAEDHRDIRSICAQAYTNQKLLSDPIAYAEFRRRLGEPFCNDAMNWWITP
;
A
#
# COMPACT_ATOMS: atom_id res chain seq x y z
N MET A 1 -8.12 7.20 9.47
CA MET A 1 -7.09 6.96 10.52
C MET A 1 -6.19 5.73 10.25
N THR A 2 -6.63 4.73 9.48
CA THR A 2 -5.86 3.49 9.24
C THR A 2 -4.62 3.66 8.35
N VAL A 3 -4.62 4.62 7.40
CA VAL A 3 -3.48 4.91 6.51
C VAL A 3 -2.26 5.36 7.30
N LEU A 4 -2.45 6.34 8.19
CA LEU A 4 -1.38 6.93 9.02
C LEU A 4 -0.76 5.91 9.97
N ALA A 5 -1.59 5.08 10.62
CA ALA A 5 -1.11 3.99 11.48
C ALA A 5 -0.31 2.94 10.68
N GLY A 6 -0.75 2.64 9.46
CA GLY A 6 -0.05 1.74 8.55
C GLY A 6 1.32 2.26 8.10
N PHE A 7 1.37 3.55 7.74
CA PHE A 7 2.59 4.23 7.33
C PHE A 7 3.61 4.30 8.47
N ALA A 8 3.14 4.60 9.68
CA ALA A 8 3.97 4.61 10.89
C ALA A 8 4.53 3.22 11.22
N ALA A 9 3.73 2.15 11.08
CA ALA A 9 4.20 0.78 11.31
C ALA A 9 5.23 0.33 10.27
N ALA A 10 5.06 0.72 9.01
CA ALA A 10 6.00 0.40 7.93
C ALA A 10 7.34 1.14 8.08
N THR A 11 7.29 2.43 8.40
CA THR A 11 8.50 3.23 8.66
C THR A 11 9.21 2.77 9.95
N ALA A 12 8.46 2.45 11.01
CA ALA A 12 9.03 1.90 12.23
C ALA A 12 9.71 0.54 12.00
N SER A 13 9.08 -0.40 11.29
CA SER A 13 9.69 -1.71 11.02
C SER A 13 10.89 -1.63 10.07
N GLY A 14 10.79 -0.79 9.03
CA GLY A 14 11.89 -0.52 8.11
C GLY A 14 13.08 0.20 8.76
N PHE A 15 12.87 0.97 9.83
CA PHE A 15 13.92 1.64 10.57
C PHE A 15 14.48 0.78 11.71
N LEU A 16 13.63 0.29 12.62
CA LEU A 16 14.05 -0.32 13.89
C LEU A 16 14.86 -1.59 13.70
N ILE A 17 14.48 -2.45 12.75
CA ILE A 17 15.14 -3.73 12.51
C ILE A 17 16.59 -3.53 12.02
N PRO A 18 16.85 -2.81 10.91
CA PRO A 18 18.21 -2.55 10.46
C PRO A 18 18.99 -1.62 11.40
N PHE A 19 18.33 -0.66 12.06
CA PHE A 19 19.00 0.21 13.04
C PHE A 19 19.50 -0.59 14.26
N ALA A 20 18.70 -1.52 14.80
CA ALA A 20 19.12 -2.40 15.88
C ALA A 20 20.31 -3.27 15.46
N LEU A 21 20.31 -3.81 14.24
CA LEU A 21 21.43 -4.59 13.71
C LEU A 21 22.71 -3.76 13.55
N ILE A 22 22.61 -2.53 13.05
CA ILE A 22 23.74 -1.59 12.97
C ILE A 22 24.24 -1.20 14.37
N ALA A 23 23.34 -0.99 15.34
CA ALA A 23 23.72 -0.61 16.70
C ALA A 23 24.56 -1.68 17.41
N VAL A 24 24.34 -2.96 17.07
CA VAL A 24 25.13 -4.09 17.58
C VAL A 24 26.50 -4.16 16.89
N TRP A 25 26.60 -3.83 15.60
CA TRP A 25 27.81 -4.04 14.79
C TRP A 25 28.72 -2.80 14.62
N GLN A 26 28.18 -1.58 14.57
CA GLN A 26 28.93 -0.34 14.27
C GLN A 26 28.44 0.85 15.11
N ARG A 27 28.90 0.94 16.37
CA ARG A 27 28.55 2.06 17.26
C ARG A 27 29.03 3.44 16.77
N SER A 28 30.13 3.50 16.02
CA SER A 28 30.72 4.76 15.53
C SER A 28 29.92 5.41 14.39
N ALA A 29 29.20 4.62 13.59
CA ALA A 29 28.48 5.09 12.41
C ALA A 29 26.96 5.32 12.65
N LEU A 30 26.48 5.16 13.89
CA LEU A 30 25.05 5.18 14.22
C LEU A 30 24.33 6.48 13.83
N LYS A 31 24.98 7.63 13.97
CA LYS A 31 24.37 8.94 13.67
C LYS A 31 24.16 9.13 12.17
N GLU A 32 25.14 8.75 11.35
CA GLU A 32 25.06 8.88 9.89
C GLU A 32 24.14 7.80 9.28
N ALA A 33 24.24 6.55 9.77
CA ALA A 33 23.41 5.46 9.31
C ALA A 33 21.93 5.67 9.65
N GLY A 34 21.62 6.26 10.82
CA GLY A 34 20.24 6.50 11.25
C GLY A 34 19.47 7.41 10.29
N ALA A 35 20.06 8.54 9.88
CA ALA A 35 19.42 9.47 8.95
C ALA A 35 19.14 8.82 7.58
N ILE A 36 20.10 8.04 7.07
CA ILE A 36 19.98 7.32 5.80
C ILE A 36 18.87 6.27 5.87
N LEU A 37 18.83 5.47 6.94
CA LEU A 37 17.81 4.43 7.12
C LEU A 37 16.40 5.02 7.22
N ILE A 38 16.23 6.16 7.89
CA ILE A 38 14.93 6.84 7.96
C ILE A 38 14.51 7.33 6.57
N ALA A 39 15.41 8.00 5.84
CA ALA A 39 15.12 8.49 4.50
C ALA A 39 14.72 7.33 3.55
N LEU A 40 15.46 6.23 3.61
CA LEU A 40 15.20 5.03 2.82
C LEU A 40 13.87 4.35 3.20
N ALA A 41 13.55 4.26 4.49
CA ALA A 41 12.27 3.74 4.95
C ALA A 41 11.09 4.61 4.50
N LEU A 42 11.24 5.94 4.52
CA LEU A 42 10.22 6.87 4.00
C LEU A 42 10.00 6.72 2.50
N ILE A 43 11.08 6.55 1.73
CA ILE A 43 11.02 6.30 0.29
C ILE A 43 10.31 4.96 0.03
N GLY A 44 10.70 3.89 0.73
CA GLY A 44 10.04 2.59 0.62
C GLY A 44 8.56 2.65 0.98
N ALA A 45 8.20 3.35 2.06
CA ALA A 45 6.82 3.49 2.49
C ALA A 45 5.95 4.27 1.49
N SER A 46 6.44 5.42 1.01
CA SER A 46 5.73 6.23 0.02
C SER A 46 5.52 5.47 -1.30
N ALA A 47 6.56 4.81 -1.81
CA ALA A 47 6.47 3.97 -3.00
C ALA A 47 5.52 2.79 -2.80
N GLY A 48 5.58 2.13 -1.65
CA GLY A 48 4.71 1.01 -1.30
C GLY A 48 3.24 1.42 -1.25
N THR A 49 2.89 2.51 -0.55
CA THR A 49 1.51 2.99 -0.48
C THR A 49 0.99 3.42 -1.86
N ALA A 50 1.78 4.19 -2.62
CA ALA A 50 1.39 4.61 -3.98
C ALA A 50 1.18 3.41 -4.91
N GLY A 51 2.08 2.41 -4.83
CA GLY A 51 1.97 1.16 -5.58
C GLY A 51 0.75 0.34 -5.18
N GLY A 52 0.49 0.18 -3.88
CA GLY A 52 -0.65 -0.59 -3.36
C GLY A 52 -2.00 0.00 -3.71
N MET A 53 -2.12 1.33 -3.80
CA MET A 53 -3.37 2.00 -4.19
C MET A 53 -3.62 2.04 -5.70
N SER A 54 -2.60 1.81 -6.55
CA SER A 54 -2.74 1.91 -8.00
C SER A 54 -3.52 0.73 -8.60
N ARG A 55 -4.46 1.00 -9.51
CA ARG A 55 -5.24 -0.03 -10.23
C ARG A 55 -4.60 -0.50 -11.53
N VAL A 56 -3.94 0.43 -12.23
CA VAL A 56 -3.23 0.14 -13.48
C VAL A 56 -1.87 -0.44 -13.10
N GLY A 57 -1.27 -1.27 -13.95
CA GLY A 57 -0.01 -1.99 -13.76
C GLY A 57 1.25 -1.14 -13.49
N ALA A 58 1.14 0.01 -12.82
CA ALA A 58 2.22 0.76 -12.18
C ALA A 58 3.10 -0.14 -11.30
N ILE A 59 2.55 -1.24 -10.77
CA ILE A 59 3.30 -2.30 -10.09
C ILE A 59 4.40 -2.87 -11.00
N GLY A 60 4.10 -3.05 -12.29
CA GLY A 60 5.02 -3.61 -13.28
C GLY A 60 6.14 -2.67 -13.70
N SER A 61 6.03 -1.36 -13.47
CA SER A 61 7.08 -0.39 -13.80
C SER A 61 7.85 0.11 -12.58
N ILE A 62 7.18 0.28 -11.43
CA ILE A 62 7.78 0.82 -10.21
C ILE A 62 8.70 -0.22 -9.55
N VAL A 63 8.27 -1.47 -9.45
CA VAL A 63 9.06 -2.52 -8.77
C VAL A 63 10.38 -2.77 -9.50
N PRO A 64 10.43 -2.95 -10.84
CA PRO A 64 11.70 -3.10 -11.55
C PRO A 64 12.58 -1.86 -11.48
N ALA A 65 12.01 -0.65 -11.51
CA ALA A 65 12.77 0.59 -11.38
C ALA A 65 13.45 0.69 -10.00
N PHE A 66 12.73 0.33 -8.93
CA PHE A 66 13.28 0.29 -7.58
C PHE A 66 14.35 -0.78 -7.41
N LEU A 67 14.12 -1.99 -7.93
CA LEU A 67 15.10 -3.07 -7.90
C LEU A 67 16.35 -2.72 -8.71
N GLY A 68 16.18 -2.04 -9.86
CA GLY A 68 17.28 -1.52 -10.67
C GLY A 68 18.09 -0.47 -9.94
N LEU A 69 17.43 0.47 -9.26
CA LEU A 69 18.09 1.49 -8.44
C LEU A 69 18.85 0.87 -7.27
N LEU A 70 18.23 -0.08 -6.54
CA LEU A 70 18.88 -0.79 -5.43
C LEU A 70 20.05 -1.65 -5.91
N GLY A 71 19.91 -2.34 -7.03
CA GLY A 71 20.98 -3.12 -7.65
C GLY A 71 22.15 -2.24 -8.09
N GLY A 72 21.87 -1.12 -8.76
CA GLY A 72 22.88 -0.15 -9.17
C GLY A 72 23.61 0.49 -7.99
N LEU A 73 22.87 0.88 -6.95
CA LEU A 73 23.44 1.41 -5.71
C LEU A 73 24.32 0.37 -5.00
N SER A 74 23.88 -0.89 -4.95
CA SER A 74 24.65 -1.98 -4.34
C SER A 74 25.95 -2.22 -5.11
N LEU A 75 25.89 -2.30 -6.44
CA LEU A 75 27.08 -2.45 -7.29
C LEU A 75 28.04 -1.26 -7.15
N TYR A 76 27.51 -0.03 -7.11
CA TYR A 76 28.31 1.18 -6.91
C TYR A 76 29.05 1.15 -5.57
N LEU A 77 28.37 0.83 -4.47
CA LEU A 77 28.95 0.83 -3.13
C LEU A 77 29.94 -0.33 -2.93
N PHE A 78 29.66 -1.52 -3.47
CA PHE A 78 30.62 -2.64 -3.40
C PHE A 78 31.81 -2.47 -4.36
N GLY A 79 31.62 -1.75 -5.47
CA GLY A 79 32.66 -1.52 -6.48
C GLY A 79 33.66 -0.43 -6.11
N LEU A 80 33.22 0.67 -5.50
CA LEU A 80 34.08 1.83 -5.22
C LEU A 80 34.60 1.88 -3.79
N ASP A 81 33.80 1.50 -2.78
CA ASP A 81 34.21 1.64 -1.38
C ASP A 81 33.62 0.55 -0.48
N ARG A 82 34.36 -0.57 -0.38
CA ARG A 82 33.98 -1.75 0.41
C ARG A 82 33.78 -1.44 1.90
N SER A 83 34.35 -0.35 2.41
CA SER A 83 34.19 0.04 3.81
C SER A 83 32.74 0.40 4.16
N LYS A 84 31.93 0.79 3.15
CA LYS A 84 30.54 1.22 3.33
C LYS A 84 29.49 0.18 2.90
N GLY A 85 29.91 -1.02 2.48
CA GLY A 85 29.00 -2.06 1.96
C GLY A 85 27.94 -2.55 2.96
N LEU A 86 28.23 -2.50 4.27
CA LEU A 86 27.27 -2.88 5.31
C LEU A 86 26.09 -1.89 5.39
N ILE A 87 26.35 -0.58 5.36
CA ILE A 87 25.31 0.45 5.41
C ILE A 87 24.41 0.35 4.19
N ALA A 88 24.98 0.06 3.01
CA ALA A 88 24.24 -0.18 1.78
C ALA A 88 23.23 -1.32 1.94
N SER A 89 23.68 -2.45 2.50
CA SER A 89 22.88 -3.66 2.68
C SER A 89 21.73 -3.43 3.66
N PHE A 90 21.98 -2.75 4.77
CA PHE A 90 20.94 -2.37 5.73
C PHE A 90 19.96 -1.35 5.15
N GLY A 91 20.44 -0.42 4.32
CA GLY A 91 19.60 0.52 3.58
C GLY A 91 18.64 -0.19 2.64
N ALA A 92 19.15 -1.13 1.83
CA ALA A 92 18.31 -1.92 0.93
C ALA A 92 17.26 -2.74 1.70
N ALA A 93 17.64 -3.32 2.84
CA ALA A 93 16.70 -4.03 3.72
C ALA A 93 15.61 -3.11 4.29
N ALA A 94 15.99 -1.90 4.74
CA ALA A 94 15.05 -0.89 5.24
C ALA A 94 14.01 -0.49 4.20
N VAL A 95 14.45 -0.17 2.98
CA VAL A 95 13.55 0.14 1.84
C VAL A 95 12.61 -1.01 1.57
N SER A 96 13.15 -2.24 1.47
CA SER A 96 12.38 -3.42 1.09
C SER A 96 11.29 -3.74 2.11
N LEU A 97 11.61 -3.68 3.40
CA LEU A 97 10.63 -3.90 4.48
C LEU A 97 9.54 -2.82 4.48
N ALA A 98 9.92 -1.55 4.40
CA ALA A 98 8.97 -0.44 4.39
C ALA A 98 8.04 -0.50 3.17
N LEU A 99 8.57 -0.90 2.02
CA LEU A 99 7.83 -1.07 0.77
C LEU A 99 6.81 -2.20 0.88
N ILE A 100 7.22 -3.40 1.32
CA ILE A 100 6.32 -4.58 1.43
C ILE A 100 5.14 -4.29 2.37
N VAL A 101 5.41 -3.71 3.54
CA VAL A 101 4.36 -3.41 4.53
C VAL A 101 3.40 -2.35 3.98
N SER A 102 3.93 -1.24 3.47
CA SER A 102 3.11 -0.15 2.95
C SER A 102 2.32 -0.55 1.71
N TYR A 103 2.89 -1.41 0.88
CA TYR A 103 2.20 -1.99 -0.27
C TYR A 103 1.01 -2.86 0.14
N SER A 104 1.23 -3.78 1.08
CA SER A 104 0.17 -4.68 1.55
C SER A 104 -1.01 -3.91 2.14
N LEU A 105 -0.71 -2.83 2.87
CA LEU A 105 -1.72 -1.95 3.45
C LEU A 105 -2.44 -1.10 2.40
N GLY A 106 -1.72 -0.56 1.43
CA GLY A 106 -2.31 0.15 0.29
C GLY A 106 -3.23 -0.75 -0.54
N ALA A 107 -2.80 -1.98 -0.81
CA ALA A 107 -3.59 -2.97 -1.54
C ALA A 107 -4.89 -3.34 -0.79
N LYS A 108 -4.83 -3.52 0.54
CA LYS A 108 -6.03 -3.77 1.35
C LYS A 108 -7.04 -2.63 1.25
N GLN A 109 -6.57 -1.38 1.26
CA GLN A 109 -7.45 -0.22 1.12
C GLN A 109 -8.06 -0.10 -0.27
N ARG A 110 -7.30 -0.45 -1.31
CA ARG A 110 -7.81 -0.51 -2.69
C ARG A 110 -8.97 -1.48 -2.80
N ASN A 111 -8.85 -2.68 -2.23
CA ASN A 111 -9.91 -3.69 -2.27
C ASN A 111 -11.21 -3.16 -1.63
N VAL A 112 -11.12 -2.48 -0.48
CA VAL A 112 -12.32 -1.89 0.14
C VAL A 112 -12.99 -0.86 -0.77
N ALA A 113 -12.21 0.00 -1.43
CA ALA A 113 -12.75 0.98 -2.36
C ALA A 113 -13.33 0.36 -3.64
N GLU A 114 -12.77 -0.77 -4.10
CA GLU A 114 -13.29 -1.56 -5.21
C GLU A 114 -14.58 -2.27 -4.83
N ASP A 115 -14.63 -2.94 -3.68
CA ASP A 115 -15.85 -3.56 -3.16
C ASP A 115 -16.99 -2.54 -3.05
N HIS A 116 -16.72 -1.33 -2.54
CA HIS A 116 -17.73 -0.27 -2.46
C HIS A 116 -18.19 0.21 -3.84
N ARG A 117 -17.29 0.24 -4.83
CA ARG A 117 -17.63 0.61 -6.22
C ARG A 117 -18.48 -0.47 -6.87
N ASP A 118 -18.13 -1.73 -6.68
CA ASP A 118 -18.83 -2.87 -7.26
C ASP A 118 -20.22 -3.03 -6.65
N ILE A 119 -20.33 -2.89 -5.32
CA ILE A 119 -21.62 -2.84 -4.61
C ILE A 119 -22.50 -1.72 -5.18
N ARG A 120 -21.97 -0.50 -5.36
CA ARG A 120 -22.75 0.60 -5.97
C ARG A 120 -23.25 0.26 -7.36
N SER A 121 -22.43 -0.42 -8.17
CA SER A 121 -22.85 -0.83 -9.52
C SER A 121 -23.98 -1.87 -9.48
N ILE A 122 -23.92 -2.83 -8.55
CA ILE A 122 -24.97 -3.83 -8.34
C ILE A 122 -26.25 -3.17 -7.84
N CYS A 123 -26.17 -2.27 -6.86
CA CYS A 123 -27.33 -1.53 -6.37
C CYS A 123 -27.97 -0.71 -7.51
N ALA A 124 -27.17 0.02 -8.29
CA ALA A 124 -27.68 0.81 -9.42
C ALA A 124 -28.37 -0.07 -10.47
N GLN A 125 -27.82 -1.24 -10.79
CA GLN A 125 -28.47 -2.21 -11.68
C GLN A 125 -29.78 -2.76 -11.09
N ALA A 126 -29.83 -3.04 -9.80
CA ALA A 126 -31.04 -3.51 -9.13
C ALA A 126 -32.15 -2.46 -9.13
N TYR A 127 -31.83 -1.20 -8.82
CA TYR A 127 -32.79 -0.09 -8.82
C TYR A 127 -33.22 0.38 -10.23
N THR A 128 -32.51 -0.02 -11.28
CA THR A 128 -32.92 0.26 -12.67
C THR A 128 -33.62 -0.93 -13.34
N ASN A 129 -33.64 -2.10 -12.70
CA ASN A 129 -34.27 -3.29 -13.25
C ASN A 129 -35.78 -3.32 -12.97
N GLN A 130 -36.57 -2.98 -14.00
CA GLN A 130 -38.03 -2.95 -13.91
C GLN A 130 -38.66 -4.28 -13.46
N LYS A 131 -38.07 -5.43 -13.83
CA LYS A 131 -38.59 -6.76 -13.44
C LYS A 131 -38.47 -6.98 -11.93
N LEU A 132 -37.33 -6.59 -11.35
CA LEU A 132 -37.11 -6.70 -9.91
C LEU A 132 -38.04 -5.77 -9.14
N LEU A 133 -38.25 -4.55 -9.64
CA LEU A 133 -39.14 -3.56 -9.02
C LEU A 133 -40.62 -3.94 -9.13
N SER A 134 -41.02 -4.67 -10.17
CA SER A 134 -42.40 -5.11 -10.36
C SER A 134 -42.80 -6.31 -9.49
N ASP A 135 -41.83 -7.06 -8.95
CA ASP A 135 -42.08 -8.23 -8.09
C ASP A 135 -41.85 -7.88 -6.60
N PRO A 136 -42.92 -7.78 -5.79
CA PRO A 136 -42.80 -7.36 -4.39
C PRO A 136 -42.04 -8.38 -3.53
N ILE A 137 -42.07 -9.68 -3.87
CA ILE A 137 -41.39 -10.72 -3.12
C ILE A 137 -39.89 -10.66 -3.42
N ALA A 138 -39.53 -10.56 -4.70
CA ALA A 138 -38.13 -10.45 -5.11
C ALA A 138 -37.48 -9.16 -4.58
N TYR A 139 -38.21 -8.05 -4.60
CA TYR A 139 -37.74 -6.77 -4.06
C TYR A 139 -37.55 -6.80 -2.53
N ALA A 140 -38.46 -7.45 -1.79
CA ALA A 140 -38.32 -7.62 -0.34
C ALA A 140 -37.08 -8.47 0.02
N GLU A 141 -36.82 -9.55 -0.72
CA GLU A 141 -35.65 -10.39 -0.49
C GLU A 141 -34.34 -9.66 -0.86
N PHE A 142 -34.35 -8.88 -1.95
CA PHE A 142 -33.24 -7.99 -2.29
C PHE A 142 -32.95 -7.00 -1.16
N ARG A 143 -33.97 -6.30 -0.65
CA ARG A 143 -33.82 -5.34 0.46
C ARG A 143 -33.33 -6.03 1.73
N ARG A 144 -33.77 -7.27 2.01
CA ARG A 144 -33.32 -8.04 3.19
C ARG A 144 -31.84 -8.44 3.10
N ARG A 145 -31.35 -8.81 1.91
CA ARG A 145 -29.96 -9.28 1.73
C ARG A 145 -28.96 -8.16 1.49
N LEU A 146 -29.35 -7.15 0.73
CA LEU A 146 -28.47 -6.12 0.19
C LEU A 146 -28.88 -4.69 0.58
N GLY A 147 -30.03 -4.49 1.23
CA GLY A 147 -30.57 -3.18 1.58
C GLY A 147 -29.75 -2.41 2.61
N GLU A 148 -30.28 -2.17 3.81
CA GLU A 148 -29.73 -1.21 4.80
C GLU A 148 -28.19 -1.17 4.97
N PRO A 149 -27.44 -2.30 4.97
CA PRO A 149 -25.98 -2.24 5.10
C PRO A 149 -25.21 -1.83 3.83
N PHE A 150 -25.77 -1.96 2.63
CA PHE A 150 -25.02 -1.81 1.37
C PHE A 150 -25.72 -0.95 0.31
N CYS A 151 -27.03 -1.10 0.13
CA CYS A 151 -27.86 -0.34 -0.80
C CYS A 151 -28.88 0.49 -0.02
N ASN A 152 -28.48 1.66 0.46
CA ASN A 152 -29.36 2.61 1.14
C ASN A 152 -29.89 3.64 0.13
N ASP A 153 -31.17 3.98 0.23
CA ASP A 153 -31.88 5.03 -0.50
C ASP A 153 -31.27 6.44 -0.35
N ALA A 154 -30.49 6.68 0.70
CA ALA A 154 -29.67 7.88 0.88
C ALA A 154 -28.36 7.89 0.07
N MET A 155 -28.00 6.80 -0.61
CA MET A 155 -26.86 6.82 -1.53
C MET A 155 -27.20 7.70 -2.72
N ASN A 156 -26.34 8.69 -2.96
CA ASN A 156 -26.49 9.63 -4.04
C ASN A 156 -26.12 8.95 -5.38
N TRP A 157 -27.12 8.46 -6.11
CA TRP A 157 -26.98 7.65 -7.33
C TRP A 157 -26.70 8.46 -8.61
N TRP A 158 -25.92 9.53 -8.54
CA TRP A 158 -25.57 10.28 -9.74
C TRP A 158 -24.82 9.35 -10.70
N ILE A 159 -25.51 8.92 -11.75
CA ILE A 159 -24.90 8.25 -12.89
C ILE A 159 -24.06 9.35 -13.54
N THR A 160 -22.75 9.37 -13.28
CA THR A 160 -21.84 10.13 -14.12
C THR A 160 -21.94 9.51 -15.52
N PRO A 161 -22.37 10.28 -16.54
CA PRO A 161 -22.55 9.79 -17.90
C PRO A 161 -21.22 9.32 -18.52
#